data_AF-A0A1A8MFU2-F1
#
_entry.id   AF-A0A1A8MFU2-F1
#
_cell.length_a   1.000
_cell.length_b   1.000
_cell.length_c   1.000
_cell.angle_alpha   90.00
_cell.angle_beta   90.00
_cell.angle_gamma   90.00
#
_symmetry.space_group_name_H-M   'P 1'
#
loop_
_entity.id
_entity.type
_entity.pdbx_description
1 polymer ?
#
loop_
_entity_poly.entity_id
_entity_poly.type
_entity_poly.pdbx_seq_one_letter_code
_entity_poly.pdbx_strand_id
1 'polypeptide(L)' 'FTEGEFIKNCMLKVCNAVCPDKRQLFSNVSLSRNTVAERVDQLSTDLKEQLVGKGKDFI' A
#
# COMPACT_ATOMS: atom_id res chain seq x y z
N PHE A 1 14.31 12.52 -4.80
CA PHE A 1 12.91 12.05 -4.62
C PHE A 1 12.80 11.57 -3.18
N THR A 2 12.34 12.41 -2.28
CA THR A 2 12.59 12.30 -0.82
C THR A 2 11.46 11.66 -0.04
N GLU A 3 10.23 11.69 -0.56
CA GLU A 3 9.04 11.20 0.15
C GLU A 3 9.04 9.68 0.31
N GLY A 4 9.37 8.93 -0.75
CA GLY A 4 9.43 7.46 -0.68
C GLY A 4 10.48 6.96 0.32
N GLU A 5 11.63 7.63 0.39
CA GLU A 5 12.68 7.31 1.36
C GLU A 5 12.28 7.66 2.80
N PHE A 6 11.65 8.82 3.00
CA PHE A 6 11.09 9.21 4.28
C PHE A 6 10.05 8.20 4.78
N ILE A 7 9.09 7.83 3.94
CA ILE A 7 8.06 6.83 4.26
C ILE A 7 8.70 5.49 4.61
N LYS A 8 9.70 5.04 3.84
CA LYS A 8 10.41 3.79 4.10
C LYS A 8 11.07 3.79 5.48
N ASN A 9 11.73 4.89 5.83
CA ASN A 9 12.36 5.04 7.15
C ASN A 9 11.33 5.01 8.28
N CYS A 10 10.18 5.67 8.11
CA CYS A 10 9.08 5.61 9.06
C CYS A 10 8.54 4.18 9.22
N MET A 11 8.27 3.47 8.12
CA MET A 11 7.80 2.08 8.14
C MET A 11 8.78 1.15 8.87
N LEU A 12 10.09 1.30 8.61
CA LEU A 12 11.12 0.50 9.25
C LEU A 12 11.25 0.81 10.76
N LYS A 13 11.08 2.06 11.18
CA LYS A 13 11.06 2.42 12.60
C LYS A 13 9.90 1.76 13.34
N VAL A 14 8.70 1.79 12.77
CA VAL A 14 7.52 1.14 13.36
C VAL A 14 7.70 -0.38 13.38
N CYS A 15 8.18 -0.98 12.28
CA CYS A 15 8.42 -2.41 12.21
C CYS A 15 9.41 -2.89 13.27
N ASN A 16 10.49 -2.14 13.51
CA ASN A 16 11.45 -2.47 14.57
C ASN A 16 10.82 -2.48 15.97
N ALA A 17 9.81 -1.63 16.22
CA ALA A 17 9.15 -1.55 17.51
C ALA A 17 8.06 -2.61 17.71
N VAL A 18 7.33 -2.97 16.63
CA VAL A 18 6.13 -3.81 16.72
C VAL A 18 6.37 -5.26 16.28
N CYS A 19 7.20 -5.46 15.26
CA CYS A 19 7.41 -6.76 14.62
C CYS A 19 8.82 -6.89 14.01
N PRO A 20 9.89 -6.80 14.82
CA PRO A 20 11.26 -6.74 14.34
C PRO A 20 11.65 -7.93 13.44
N ASP A 21 11.09 -9.12 13.70
CA ASP A 21 11.32 -10.34 12.92
C ASP A 21 10.85 -10.21 11.46
N LYS A 22 9.97 -9.24 11.17
CA LYS A 22 9.43 -8.96 9.83
C LYS A 22 10.17 -7.85 9.10
N ARG A 23 11.21 -7.24 9.68
CA ARG A 23 11.93 -6.08 9.12
C ARG A 23 12.34 -6.25 7.66
N GLN A 24 12.83 -7.43 7.28
CA GLN A 24 13.26 -7.68 5.90
C GLN A 24 12.11 -7.54 4.89
N LEU A 25 10.89 -7.96 5.25
CA LEU A 25 9.72 -7.82 4.39
C LEU A 25 9.41 -6.34 4.13
N PHE A 26 9.45 -5.51 5.17
CA PHE A 26 9.24 -4.06 5.06
C PHE A 26 10.37 -3.38 4.26
N SER A 27 11.61 -3.82 4.43
CA SER A 27 12.75 -3.32 3.64
C SER A 27 12.62 -3.65 2.16
N ASN A 28 11.94 -4.75 1.80
CA ASN A 28 11.76 -5.16 0.41
C ASN A 28 10.58 -4.47 -0.28
N VAL A 29 9.76 -3.70 0.43
CA VAL A 29 8.66 -2.94 -0.17
C VAL A 29 9.21 -1.88 -1.13
N SER A 30 8.84 -1.97 -2.40
CA SER A 30 9.15 -0.95 -3.41
C SER A 30 8.23 0.26 -3.22
N LEU A 31 8.83 1.45 -3.15
CA LEU A 31 8.12 2.73 -3.11
C LEU A 31 8.52 3.59 -4.33
N SER A 32 8.82 2.94 -5.46
CA SER A 32 9.02 3.65 -6.72
C SER A 32 7.73 4.35 -7.14
N ARG A 33 7.83 5.46 -7.89
CA ARG A 33 6.65 6.18 -8.39
C ARG A 33 5.71 5.25 -9.18
N ASN A 34 6.28 4.39 -10.01
CA ASN A 34 5.52 3.43 -10.83
C ASN A 34 4.78 2.41 -9.97
N THR A 35 5.44 1.84 -8.95
CA THR A 35 4.79 0.91 -8.02
C THR A 35 3.64 1.57 -7.26
N VAL A 36 3.83 2.82 -6.82
CA VAL A 36 2.78 3.57 -6.12
C VAL A 36 1.60 3.87 -7.05
N ALA A 37 1.86 4.29 -8.30
CA ALA A 37 0.82 4.54 -9.29
C ALA A 37 0.02 3.28 -9.64
N GLU A 38 0.69 2.15 -9.91
CA GLU A 38 0.02 0.86 -10.14
C GLU A 38 -0.85 0.47 -8.96
N ARG A 39 -0.39 0.68 -7.73
CA ARG A 39 -1.18 0.35 -6.54
C ARG A 39 -2.43 1.23 -6.43
N VAL A 40 -2.35 2.51 -6.79
CA VAL A 40 -3.51 3.41 -6.82
C VAL A 40 -4.53 2.94 -7.87
N ASP A 41 -4.08 2.54 -9.06
CA ASP A 41 -4.98 2.04 -10.12
C ASP A 41 -5.68 0.73 -9.71
N GLN A 42 -4.96 -0.19 -9.06
CA GLN A 42 -5.54 -1.41 -8.51
C GLN A 42 -6.62 -1.10 -7.46
N LEU A 43 -6.35 -0.18 -6.53
CA LEU A 43 -7.32 0.23 -5.51
C LEU A 43 -8.54 0.91 -6.13
N SER A 44 -8.35 1.75 -7.14
CA SER A 44 -9.45 2.37 -7.89
C SER A 44 -10.35 1.33 -8.56
N THR A 45 -9.73 0.30 -9.16
CA THR A 45 -10.45 -0.80 -9.80
C THR A 45 -11.25 -1.62 -8.78
N ASP A 46 -10.62 -2.00 -7.67
CA ASP A 46 -11.27 -2.73 -6.57
C ASP A 46 -12.46 -1.95 -5.99
N LEU A 47 -12.30 -0.65 -5.74
CA LEU A 47 -13.39 0.22 -5.27
C LEU A 47 -14.57 0.26 -6.26
N LYS A 48 -14.28 0.34 -7.56
CA LYS A 48 -15.32 0.31 -8.60
C LYS A 48 -16.07 -1.03 -8.59
N GLU A 49 -15.35 -2.15 -8.49
CA GLU A 49 -15.95 -3.48 -8.44
C GLU A 49 -16.84 -3.65 -7.20
N GLN A 50 -16.37 -3.20 -6.04
CA GLN A 50 -17.15 -3.22 -4.80
C GLN A 50 -18.42 -2.36 -4.91
N LEU A 51 -18.31 -1.17 -5.50
CA LEU A 51 -19.46 -0.29 -5.71
C LEU A 51 -20.50 -0.93 -6.63
N VAL A 52 -20.08 -1.50 -7.76
CA VAL A 52 -20.97 -2.23 -8.67
C VAL A 52 -21.59 -3.43 -7.98
N GLY A 53 -20.81 -4.16 -7.19
CA GLY A 53 -21.28 -5.31 -6.41
C GLY A 53 -22.42 -4.92 -5.47
N LYS A 54 -22.19 -3.94 -4.59
CA LYS A 54 -23.21 -3.44 -3.66
C LYS A 54 -24.39 -2.80 -4.36
N GLY A 55 -24.17 -2.16 -5.51
CA GLY A 55 -25.22 -1.57 -6.34
C GLY A 55 -26.30 -2.58 -6.75
N LYS A 56 -25.94 -3.85 -6.91
CA LYS A 56 -26.89 -4.93 -7.24
C LYS A 56 -27.86 -5.24 -6.11
N ASP A 57 -27.50 -4.98 -4.86
CA ASP A 57 -28.35 -5.25 -3.70
C ASP A 57 -29.56 -4.29 -3.61
N PHE A 58 -29.57 -3.24 -4.43
CA PHE A 58 -30.63 -2.23 -4.46
C PHE A 58 -31.64 -2.42 -5.61
N ILE A 59 -31.51 -3.47 -6.43
CA ILE A 59 -32.39 -3.78 -7.57
C ILE A 59 -33.26 -5.00 -7.24
#